data_AF-B0T1E3-F1
#
_entry.id   AF-B0T1E3-F1
#
_cell.length_a   1.000
_cell.length_b   1.000
_cell.length_c   1.000
_cell.angle_alpha   90.00
_cell.angle_beta   90.00
_cell.angle_gamma   90.00
#
_symmetry.space_group_name_H-M   'P 1'
#
loop_
_entity.id
_entity.type
_entity.pdbx_description
1 polymer ?
#
loop_
_entity_poly.entity_id
_entity_poly.type
_entity_poly.pdbx_seq_one_letter_code
_entity_poly.pdbx_strand_id
1 'polypeptide(L)'
;MPSFEIPDGPTTIPLKTEGGFHKGSAVFGVTNKTGEGLTARLSVQVQGDGKPEWYQVQGEPERPVAAGETQTVTIVAKIPGATPAGQHRIKLRATNVNDPDNDSTDSTAATVTVPVVGTKPPPDKKPFPWWILAVVGGVLVVVIGVIIAIVVMTGGSKVPAVVGKTFVEAKATLDKAGYKTVTRSDQQTGDKPPETVLVQAPVAGAKAKKTEPVALTVAMAVPVVTPDEPPAEAGCDPAVGTCIEGFVWRQAAGGDVVCVTPESRNLAALENAQAGARRNPNGGPYGPDTCLQGFVWRDGFANDHVCVTVERRSIVAEENAAGPSRYKACRPKITLPSRPTRPRITLPSR
;
A
#
# COMPACT_ATOMS: atom_id res chain seq x y z
N MET A 1 -28.00 32.53 -3.51
CA MET A 1 -26.67 32.89 -2.95
C MET A 1 -26.23 31.70 -2.13
N PRO A 2 -24.95 31.29 -2.20
CA PRO A 2 -24.48 30.18 -1.38
C PRO A 2 -24.68 30.50 0.10
N SER A 3 -25.16 29.52 0.86
CA SER A 3 -25.43 29.64 2.30
C SER A 3 -24.14 29.78 3.11
N PHE A 4 -23.05 29.21 2.60
CA PHE A 4 -21.73 29.32 3.19
C PHE A 4 -20.86 30.35 2.46
N GLU A 5 -19.94 30.94 3.21
CA GLU A 5 -18.82 31.71 2.70
C GLU A 5 -17.52 31.20 3.29
N ILE A 6 -16.51 31.17 2.44
CA ILE A 6 -15.14 30.87 2.81
C ILE A 6 -14.35 32.14 2.52
N PRO A 7 -14.05 32.97 3.53
CA PRO A 7 -13.21 34.15 3.34
C PRO A 7 -11.82 33.74 2.82
N ASP A 8 -11.02 34.72 2.39
CA ASP A 8 -9.68 34.45 1.84
C ASP A 8 -8.87 33.53 2.76
N GLY A 9 -8.70 32.29 2.29
CA GLY A 9 -7.92 31.27 2.97
C GLY A 9 -6.42 31.47 2.75
N PRO A 10 -5.59 30.57 3.30
CA PRO A 10 -4.16 30.59 3.03
C PRO A 10 -3.90 30.44 1.53
N THR A 11 -3.09 31.34 0.98
CA THR A 11 -2.71 31.34 -0.44
C THR A 11 -1.69 30.25 -0.77
N THR A 12 -1.02 29.71 0.26
CA THR A 12 -0.02 28.64 0.13
C THR A 12 -0.14 27.63 1.26
N ILE A 13 0.14 26.35 0.98
CA ILE A 13 0.23 25.30 2.00
C ILE A 13 1.71 24.90 2.16
N PRO A 14 2.36 25.26 3.27
CA PRO A 14 3.75 24.87 3.49
C PRO A 14 3.83 23.37 3.72
N LEU A 15 4.75 22.71 3.01
CA LEU A 15 5.01 21.29 3.17
C LEU A 15 6.36 21.06 3.86
N LYS A 16 6.40 20.13 4.80
CA LYS A 16 7.59 19.64 5.49
C LYS A 16 7.78 18.16 5.19
N THR A 17 8.98 17.78 4.78
CA THR A 17 9.33 16.37 4.54
C THR A 17 9.51 15.65 5.87
N GLU A 18 8.72 14.60 6.10
CA GLU A 18 8.76 13.79 7.31
C GLU A 18 8.34 12.35 7.00
N GLY A 19 9.16 11.36 7.36
CA GLY A 19 8.82 9.94 7.21
C GLY A 19 8.51 9.51 5.78
N GLY A 20 9.14 10.11 4.77
CA GLY A 20 8.90 9.80 3.36
C GLY A 20 7.67 10.48 2.75
N PHE A 21 7.07 11.46 3.44
CA PHE A 21 5.96 12.28 2.93
C PHE A 21 6.28 13.77 3.05
N HIS A 22 5.77 14.57 2.13
CA HIS A 22 5.64 16.01 2.29
C HIS A 22 4.30 16.28 3.00
N LYS A 23 4.36 16.61 4.29
CA LYS A 23 3.19 16.87 5.13
C LYS A 23 3.00 18.37 5.33
N GLY A 24 1.77 18.84 5.31
CA GLY A 24 1.44 20.24 5.62
C GLY A 24 0.01 20.37 6.11
N SER A 25 -0.36 21.54 6.57
CA SER A 25 -1.75 21.84 6.87
C SER A 25 -2.09 23.29 6.54
N ALA A 26 -3.37 23.52 6.29
CA ALA A 26 -3.92 24.82 5.97
C ALA A 26 -5.26 24.97 6.69
N VAL A 27 -5.50 26.11 7.31
CA VAL A 27 -6.73 26.38 8.07
C VAL A 27 -7.58 27.39 7.30
N PHE A 28 -8.84 27.04 7.08
CA PHE A 28 -9.83 27.88 6.43
C PHE A 28 -10.94 28.22 7.42
N GLY A 29 -11.56 29.38 7.26
CA GLY A 29 -12.81 29.71 7.95
C GLY A 29 -13.99 29.38 7.05
N VAL A 30 -15.03 28.74 7.57
CA VAL A 30 -16.30 28.52 6.87
C VAL A 30 -17.40 29.17 7.67
N THR A 31 -17.99 30.23 7.12
CA THR A 31 -19.04 31.02 7.76
C THR A 31 -20.40 30.65 7.18
N ASN A 32 -21.36 30.32 8.05
CA ASN A 32 -22.76 30.21 7.64
C ASN A 32 -23.40 31.61 7.66
N LYS A 33 -23.82 32.13 6.50
CA LYS A 33 -24.44 33.47 6.40
C LYS A 33 -25.94 33.47 6.66
N THR A 34 -26.55 32.31 6.85
CA THR A 34 -28.00 32.20 7.01
C THR A 34 -28.42 32.47 8.46
N GLY A 35 -29.72 32.70 8.66
CA GLY A 35 -30.31 32.88 9.99
C GLY A 35 -30.58 31.57 10.74
N GLU A 36 -30.26 30.42 10.14
CA GLU A 36 -30.53 29.09 10.69
C GLU A 36 -29.25 28.24 10.73
N GLY A 37 -29.20 27.23 11.59
CA GLY A 37 -28.10 26.27 11.62
C GLY A 37 -28.19 25.30 10.43
N LEU A 38 -27.08 25.07 9.73
CA LEU A 38 -27.02 24.20 8.55
C LEU A 38 -25.90 23.16 8.70
N THR A 39 -26.01 22.04 7.99
CA THR A 39 -24.93 21.05 7.91
C THR A 39 -24.09 21.28 6.66
N ALA A 40 -22.82 21.62 6.85
CA ALA A 40 -21.84 21.79 5.79
C ALA A 40 -21.10 20.47 5.52
N ARG A 41 -21.08 20.02 4.27
CA ARG A 41 -20.13 19.01 3.76
C ARG A 41 -18.89 19.71 3.23
N LEU A 42 -17.76 19.43 3.84
CA LEU A 42 -16.44 19.98 3.58
C LEU A 42 -15.64 19.01 2.71
N SER A 43 -15.18 19.46 1.55
CA SER A 43 -14.38 18.65 0.62
C SER A 43 -13.25 19.46 0.00
N VAL A 44 -12.19 18.78 -0.44
CA VAL A 44 -11.06 19.42 -1.10
C VAL A 44 -11.17 19.24 -2.60
N GLN A 45 -11.20 20.36 -3.34
CA GLN A 45 -11.19 20.37 -4.79
C GLN A 45 -9.76 20.57 -5.26
N VAL A 46 -9.21 19.59 -5.99
CA VAL A 46 -7.84 19.62 -6.48
C VAL A 46 -7.81 20.04 -7.95
N GLN A 47 -6.85 20.89 -8.31
CA GLN A 47 -6.65 21.40 -9.66
C GLN A 47 -5.20 21.17 -10.11
N GLY A 48 -5.01 20.67 -11.34
CA GLY A 48 -3.71 20.32 -11.90
C GLY A 48 -3.31 18.88 -11.58
N ASP A 49 -2.01 18.63 -11.42
CA ASP A 49 -1.43 17.29 -11.21
C ASP A 49 -1.58 16.77 -9.77
N GLY A 50 -2.21 17.56 -8.90
CA GLY A 50 -2.53 17.15 -7.55
C GLY A 50 -3.53 16.02 -7.54
N LYS A 51 -3.41 15.12 -6.56
CA LYS A 51 -4.40 14.04 -6.37
C LYS A 51 -5.30 14.31 -5.16
N PRO A 52 -6.63 14.08 -5.25
CA PRO A 52 -7.56 14.27 -4.13
C PRO A 52 -7.17 13.51 -2.86
N GLU A 53 -6.62 12.29 -3.00
CA GLU A 53 -6.20 11.46 -1.88
C GLU A 53 -5.01 12.02 -1.08
N TRP A 54 -4.34 13.06 -1.57
CA TRP A 54 -3.27 13.74 -0.83
C TRP A 54 -3.81 14.69 0.24
N TYR A 55 -5.12 14.96 0.25
CA TYR A 55 -5.73 15.97 1.11
C TYR A 55 -6.86 15.38 1.93
N GLN A 56 -6.91 15.76 3.20
CA GLN A 56 -7.96 15.34 4.11
C GLN A 56 -8.44 16.53 4.94
N VAL A 57 -9.76 16.67 5.08
CA VAL A 57 -10.33 17.57 6.08
C VAL A 57 -10.17 16.91 7.45
N GLN A 58 -9.50 17.58 8.38
CA GLN A 58 -9.25 17.06 9.73
C GLN A 58 -10.55 17.04 10.54
N GLY A 59 -10.99 15.87 11.00
CA GLY A 59 -12.26 15.68 11.72
C GLY A 59 -13.37 15.22 10.78
N GLU A 60 -14.64 15.35 11.19
CA GLU A 60 -15.76 14.93 10.35
C GLU A 60 -15.90 15.84 9.12
N PRO A 61 -16.10 15.30 7.91
CA PRO A 61 -16.29 16.12 6.73
C PRO A 61 -17.69 16.77 6.69
N GLU A 62 -18.67 16.23 7.41
CA GLU A 62 -19.99 16.85 7.56
C GLU A 62 -20.13 17.41 8.97
N ARG A 63 -20.42 18.71 9.10
CA ARG A 63 -20.52 19.39 10.41
C ARG A 63 -21.71 20.33 10.46
N PRO A 64 -22.43 20.39 11.59
CA PRO A 64 -23.38 21.46 11.83
C PRO A 64 -22.62 22.77 12.06
N VAL A 65 -23.04 23.84 11.39
CA VAL A 65 -22.53 25.21 11.54
C VAL A 65 -23.73 26.09 11.93
N ALA A 66 -23.70 26.67 13.13
CA ALA A 66 -24.79 27.51 13.61
C ALA A 66 -24.95 28.78 12.76
N ALA A 67 -26.12 29.43 12.86
CA ALA A 67 -26.40 30.68 12.16
C ALA A 67 -25.35 31.75 12.49
N GLY A 68 -24.72 32.34 11.47
CA GLY A 68 -23.65 33.33 11.64
C GLY A 68 -22.32 32.80 12.19
N GLU A 69 -22.23 31.50 12.51
CA GLU A 69 -21.00 30.90 13.05
C GLU A 69 -19.93 30.77 11.96
N THR A 70 -18.69 31.03 12.35
CA THR A 70 -17.51 30.72 11.52
C THR A 70 -16.76 29.54 12.14
N GLN A 71 -16.79 28.39 11.46
CA GLN A 71 -16.03 27.21 11.86
C GLN A 71 -14.65 27.19 11.23
N THR A 72 -13.68 26.70 11.99
CA THR A 72 -12.32 26.47 11.49
C THR A 72 -12.20 25.08 10.90
N VAL A 73 -11.66 25.01 9.69
CA VAL A 73 -11.50 23.78 8.92
C VAL A 73 -10.03 23.61 8.55
N THR A 74 -9.39 22.62 9.16
CA THR A 74 -8.01 22.28 8.84
C THR A 74 -7.98 21.24 7.72
N ILE A 75 -7.34 21.57 6.61
CA ILE A 75 -6.96 20.62 5.57
C ILE A 75 -5.55 20.14 5.86
N VAL A 76 -5.37 18.82 5.95
CA VAL A 76 -4.07 18.16 6.09
C VAL A 76 -3.64 17.65 4.72
N ALA A 77 -2.44 18.05 4.29
CA ALA A 77 -1.78 17.52 3.12
C ALA A 77 -0.81 16.40 3.53
N LYS A 78 -0.91 15.24 2.88
CA LYS A 78 0.03 14.11 3.02
C LYS A 78 0.42 13.64 1.62
N ILE A 79 1.41 14.30 1.05
CA ILE A 79 1.87 14.04 -0.31
C ILE A 79 3.04 13.04 -0.25
N PRO A 80 3.07 11.97 -1.06
CA PRO A 80 4.21 11.06 -1.09
C PRO A 80 5.53 11.79 -1.37
N GLY A 81 6.60 11.49 -0.64
CA GLY A 81 7.90 12.16 -0.76
C GLY A 81 8.65 11.86 -2.07
N ALA A 82 8.22 10.83 -2.81
CA ALA A 82 8.69 10.53 -4.15
C ALA A 82 7.94 11.31 -5.25
N THR A 83 6.96 12.15 -4.88
CA THR A 83 6.20 12.96 -5.84
C THR A 83 7.17 13.92 -6.53
N PRO A 84 7.18 13.99 -7.88
CA PRO A 84 7.99 14.94 -8.61
C PRO A 84 7.74 16.37 -8.13
N ALA A 85 8.81 17.17 -8.16
CA ALA A 85 8.72 18.59 -7.86
C ALA A 85 7.68 19.25 -8.78
N GLY A 86 6.78 20.04 -8.20
CA GLY A 86 5.68 20.62 -8.96
C GLY A 86 4.81 21.53 -8.11
N GLN A 87 3.92 22.24 -8.79
CA GLN A 87 2.90 23.05 -8.14
C GLN A 87 1.52 22.62 -8.65
N HIS A 88 0.59 22.54 -7.72
CA HIS A 88 -0.82 22.37 -8.00
C HIS A 88 -1.64 23.18 -7.01
N ARG A 89 -2.94 23.27 -7.26
CA ARG A 89 -3.82 24.13 -6.48
C ARG A 89 -4.93 23.33 -5.83
N ILE A 90 -5.34 23.75 -4.65
CA ILE A 90 -6.52 23.21 -3.98
C ILE A 90 -7.49 24.32 -3.59
N LYS A 91 -8.78 23.98 -3.51
CA LYS A 91 -9.82 24.82 -2.91
C LYS A 91 -10.55 24.01 -1.86
N LEU A 92 -10.97 24.66 -0.77
CA LEU A 92 -11.96 24.09 0.13
C LEU A 92 -13.34 24.33 -0.48
N ARG A 93 -14.17 23.30 -0.57
CA ARG A 93 -15.59 23.41 -0.91
C ARG A 93 -16.43 23.16 0.32
N ALA A 94 -17.34 24.08 0.62
CA ALA A 94 -18.42 23.88 1.58
C ALA A 94 -19.74 23.72 0.81
N THR A 95 -20.44 22.63 1.03
CA THR A 95 -21.71 22.29 0.37
C THR A 95 -22.80 22.11 1.41
N ASN A 96 -23.97 22.69 1.19
CA ASN A 96 -25.13 22.44 2.04
C ASN A 96 -25.66 21.04 1.78
N VAL A 97 -25.69 20.20 2.82
CA VAL A 97 -26.16 18.80 2.69
C VAL A 97 -27.63 18.73 2.28
N ASN A 98 -28.43 19.76 2.56
CA ASN A 98 -29.84 19.79 2.20
C ASN A 98 -30.12 20.23 0.75
N ASP A 99 -29.13 20.85 0.08
CA ASP A 99 -29.23 21.24 -1.35
C ASP A 99 -27.84 21.20 -2.01
N PRO A 100 -27.26 19.99 -2.18
CA PRO A 100 -25.86 19.86 -2.57
C PRO A 100 -25.56 20.26 -4.02
N ASP A 101 -26.58 20.27 -4.87
CA ASP A 101 -26.42 20.57 -6.31
C ASP A 101 -26.40 22.08 -6.58
N ASN A 102 -27.11 22.88 -5.78
CA ASN A 102 -27.26 24.32 -6.01
C ASN A 102 -26.55 25.19 -4.97
N ASP A 103 -26.26 24.65 -3.78
CA ASP A 103 -25.73 25.41 -2.65
C ASP A 103 -24.33 24.91 -2.25
N SER A 104 -23.35 25.27 -3.09
CA SER A 104 -21.93 25.03 -2.84
C SER A 104 -21.12 26.30 -3.06
N THR A 105 -20.06 26.46 -2.25
CA THR A 105 -19.11 27.56 -2.38
C THR A 105 -17.69 27.01 -2.31
N ASP A 106 -16.80 27.58 -3.12
CA ASP A 106 -15.38 27.22 -3.16
C ASP A 106 -14.53 28.38 -2.61
N SER A 107 -13.48 28.04 -1.87
CA SER A 107 -12.48 29.01 -1.43
C SER A 107 -11.65 29.55 -2.60
N THR A 108 -10.87 30.60 -2.31
CA THR A 108 -9.73 30.95 -3.16
C THR A 108 -8.72 29.79 -3.21
N ALA A 109 -8.02 29.66 -4.34
CA ALA A 109 -7.12 28.55 -4.58
C ALA A 109 -5.82 28.71 -3.77
N ALA A 110 -5.56 27.76 -2.88
CA ALA A 110 -4.29 27.63 -2.18
C ALA A 110 -3.29 26.88 -3.06
N THR A 111 -2.10 27.44 -3.26
CA THR A 111 -1.04 26.79 -4.02
C THR A 111 -0.27 25.84 -3.12
N VAL A 112 -0.11 24.61 -3.56
CA VAL A 112 0.71 23.59 -2.90
C VAL A 112 1.96 23.39 -3.73
N THR A 113 3.11 23.71 -3.13
CA THR A 113 4.41 23.53 -3.78
C THR A 113 5.05 22.28 -3.22
N VAL A 114 5.08 21.21 -4.01
CA VAL A 114 5.88 20.03 -3.69
C VAL A 114 7.34 20.45 -3.82
N PRO A 115 8.11 20.47 -2.70
CA PRO A 115 9.48 20.93 -2.75
C PRO A 115 10.23 20.04 -3.71
N VAL A 116 11.14 20.63 -4.48
CA VAL A 116 12.12 19.86 -5.24
C VAL A 116 12.77 18.92 -4.24
N VAL A 117 12.59 17.60 -4.42
CA VAL A 117 13.31 16.62 -3.61
C VAL A 117 14.75 17.06 -3.72
N GLY A 118 15.29 17.52 -2.60
CA GLY A 118 16.68 17.90 -2.51
C GLY A 118 17.46 16.65 -2.84
N THR A 119 17.86 16.51 -4.11
CA THR A 119 19.19 16.02 -4.39
C THR A 119 20.05 16.88 -3.49
N LYS A 120 20.55 16.29 -2.39
CA LYS A 120 21.64 16.86 -1.60
C LYS A 120 22.54 17.61 -2.59
N PRO A 121 22.73 18.94 -2.48
CA PRO A 121 23.56 19.65 -3.42
C PRO A 121 24.88 18.87 -3.51
N PRO A 122 25.36 18.52 -4.72
CA PRO A 122 26.73 18.03 -4.81
C PRO A 122 27.59 19.09 -4.09
N PRO A 123 28.45 18.69 -3.14
CA PRO A 123 29.23 19.65 -2.37
C PRO A 123 29.92 20.63 -3.32
N ASP A 124 29.89 21.92 -3.00
CA ASP A 124 30.52 22.99 -3.79
C ASP A 124 31.96 22.61 -4.09
N LYS A 125 32.27 22.38 -5.37
CA LYS A 125 33.65 22.25 -5.82
C LYS A 125 34.29 23.64 -5.83
N LYS A 126 34.99 23.99 -4.75
CA LYS A 126 36.27 24.69 -4.91
C LYS A 126 37.26 23.76 -5.61
N PRO A 127 38.12 24.29 -6.50
CA PRO A 127 38.88 23.47 -7.45
C PRO A 127 39.96 22.67 -6.70
N PHE A 128 39.69 21.39 -6.45
CA PHE A 128 40.61 20.46 -5.79
C PHE A 128 40.24 19.03 -6.23
N PRO A 129 41.20 18.08 -6.37
CA PRO A 129 41.85 17.71 -7.60
C PRO A 129 41.32 16.36 -8.13
N TRP A 130 41.31 16.22 -9.45
CA TRP A 130 40.54 15.23 -10.22
C TRP A 130 40.89 13.74 -9.98
N TRP A 131 41.87 13.40 -9.15
CA TRP A 131 42.37 12.03 -8.99
C TRP A 131 41.50 11.11 -8.11
N ILE A 132 40.61 11.63 -7.25
CA ILE A 132 39.88 10.80 -6.26
C ILE A 132 38.60 10.16 -6.86
N LEU A 133 37.90 10.84 -7.79
CA LEU A 133 36.77 10.27 -8.53
C LEU A 133 37.22 9.23 -9.58
N ALA A 134 38.47 9.33 -10.04
CA ALA A 134 39.11 8.31 -10.85
C ALA A 134 39.41 7.02 -10.06
N VAL A 135 39.35 7.02 -8.72
CA VAL A 135 39.66 5.84 -7.90
C VAL A 135 38.41 5.06 -7.51
N VAL A 136 37.25 5.66 -7.23
CA VAL A 136 36.03 4.90 -6.85
C VAL A 136 35.18 4.50 -8.06
N GLY A 137 34.98 5.42 -9.01
CA GLY A 137 34.47 5.08 -10.34
C GLY A 137 35.47 4.24 -11.12
N GLY A 138 36.76 4.49 -10.92
CA GLY A 138 37.82 3.59 -11.36
C GLY A 138 37.73 2.23 -10.73
N VAL A 139 37.48 2.06 -9.43
CA VAL A 139 37.38 0.70 -8.84
C VAL A 139 36.17 -0.07 -9.37
N LEU A 140 35.01 0.55 -9.62
CA LEU A 140 33.88 -0.16 -10.23
C LEU A 140 34.07 -0.39 -11.74
N VAL A 141 34.65 0.55 -12.49
CA VAL A 141 34.96 0.43 -13.93
C VAL A 141 36.20 -0.43 -14.18
N VAL A 142 37.12 -0.53 -13.22
CA VAL A 142 38.27 -1.44 -13.18
C VAL A 142 37.80 -2.80 -12.69
N VAL A 143 36.86 -2.93 -11.75
CA VAL A 143 36.27 -4.25 -11.43
C VAL A 143 35.42 -4.76 -12.59
N ILE A 144 34.58 -3.93 -13.21
CA ILE A 144 33.81 -4.26 -14.42
C ILE A 144 34.76 -4.48 -15.62
N GLY A 145 35.81 -3.68 -15.77
CA GLY A 145 36.81 -3.78 -16.83
C GLY A 145 37.78 -4.95 -16.65
N VAL A 146 38.14 -5.31 -15.41
CA VAL A 146 38.92 -6.50 -15.05
C VAL A 146 38.05 -7.75 -15.15
N ILE A 147 36.77 -7.69 -14.82
CA ILE A 147 35.81 -8.79 -15.07
C ILE A 147 35.62 -8.99 -16.59
N ILE A 148 35.42 -7.93 -17.37
CA ILE A 148 35.34 -8.00 -18.84
C ILE A 148 36.67 -8.51 -19.43
N ALA A 149 37.83 -8.04 -18.96
CA ALA A 149 39.14 -8.48 -19.45
C ALA A 149 39.47 -9.93 -19.07
N ILE A 150 39.15 -10.37 -17.84
CA ILE A 150 39.34 -11.76 -17.37
C ILE A 150 38.37 -12.71 -18.09
N VAL A 151 37.14 -12.29 -18.40
CA VAL A 151 36.13 -13.13 -19.08
C VAL A 151 36.39 -13.23 -20.58
N VAL A 152 36.96 -12.20 -21.23
CA VAL A 152 37.43 -12.29 -22.62
C VAL A 152 38.58 -13.32 -22.74
N MET A 153 39.40 -13.50 -21.70
CA MET A 153 40.48 -14.49 -21.66
C MET A 153 40.05 -15.89 -21.17
N THR A 154 38.86 -16.05 -20.56
CA THR A 154 38.40 -17.34 -20.00
C THR A 154 36.93 -17.64 -20.31
N GLY A 155 36.65 -18.15 -21.52
CA GLY A 155 35.60 -19.15 -21.81
C GLY A 155 34.19 -19.00 -21.22
N GLY A 156 33.65 -17.79 -21.04
CA GLY A 156 32.27 -17.58 -20.51
C GLY A 156 31.16 -17.95 -21.51
N SER A 157 30.02 -18.44 -21.00
CA SER A 157 28.78 -18.66 -21.77
C SER A 157 27.93 -17.39 -21.81
N LYS A 158 27.01 -17.27 -22.79
CA LYS A 158 26.08 -16.13 -22.86
C LYS A 158 24.99 -16.25 -21.81
N VAL A 159 24.78 -15.18 -21.04
CA VAL A 159 23.71 -15.09 -20.03
C VAL A 159 22.34 -14.97 -20.73
N PRO A 160 21.35 -15.81 -20.40
CA PRO A 160 20.01 -15.72 -20.96
C PRO A 160 19.28 -14.41 -20.65
N ALA A 161 18.36 -14.01 -21.54
CA ALA A 161 17.42 -12.92 -21.27
C ALA A 161 16.28 -13.39 -20.37
N VAL A 162 16.15 -12.76 -19.20
CA VAL A 162 15.14 -13.07 -18.17
C VAL A 162 14.36 -11.85 -17.68
N VAL A 163 14.74 -10.63 -18.09
CA VAL A 163 13.92 -9.43 -17.88
C VAL A 163 12.53 -9.62 -18.50
N GLY A 164 11.49 -9.24 -17.76
CA GLY A 164 10.09 -9.41 -18.14
C GLY A 164 9.48 -10.78 -17.81
N LYS A 165 10.28 -11.75 -17.37
CA LYS A 165 9.78 -13.03 -16.83
C LYS A 165 9.48 -12.91 -15.35
N THR A 166 8.72 -13.86 -14.81
CA THR A 166 8.61 -13.97 -13.34
C THR A 166 9.94 -14.40 -12.74
N PHE A 167 10.20 -14.08 -11.46
CA PHE A 167 11.42 -14.48 -10.76
C PHE A 167 11.64 -16.00 -10.80
N VAL A 168 10.56 -16.77 -10.66
CA VAL A 168 10.59 -18.24 -10.73
C VAL A 168 11.03 -18.74 -12.12
N GLU A 169 10.44 -18.20 -13.18
CA GLU A 169 10.80 -18.56 -14.57
C GLU A 169 12.20 -18.08 -14.94
N ALA A 170 12.60 -16.91 -14.45
CA ALA A 170 13.93 -16.35 -14.62
C ALA A 170 14.98 -17.25 -13.98
N LYS A 171 14.79 -17.64 -12.72
CA LYS A 171 15.67 -18.56 -12.00
C LYS A 171 15.76 -19.91 -12.71
N ALA A 172 14.63 -20.49 -13.14
CA ALA A 172 14.63 -21.75 -13.90
C ALA A 172 15.39 -21.65 -15.23
N THR A 173 15.25 -20.53 -15.94
CA THR A 173 15.97 -20.26 -17.20
C THR A 173 17.48 -20.17 -16.96
N LEU A 174 17.90 -19.46 -15.91
CA LEU A 174 19.31 -19.32 -15.51
C LEU A 174 19.90 -20.66 -15.04
N ASP A 175 19.15 -21.41 -14.24
CA ASP A 175 19.52 -22.73 -13.73
C ASP A 175 19.75 -23.74 -14.86
N LYS A 176 18.91 -23.72 -15.91
CA LYS A 176 19.05 -24.56 -17.11
C LYS A 176 20.27 -24.16 -17.95
N ALA A 177 20.61 -22.88 -18.00
CA ALA A 177 21.82 -22.39 -18.65
C ALA A 177 23.10 -22.63 -17.82
N GLY A 178 22.94 -23.09 -16.57
CA GLY A 178 24.03 -23.45 -15.68
C GLY A 178 24.47 -22.33 -14.74
N TYR A 179 23.73 -21.23 -14.65
CA TYR A 179 23.94 -20.16 -13.68
C TYR A 179 23.17 -20.49 -12.40
N LYS A 180 23.85 -21.13 -11.45
CA LYS A 180 23.22 -21.66 -10.22
C LYS A 180 23.08 -20.63 -9.11
N THR A 181 23.87 -19.57 -9.15
CA THR A 181 23.87 -18.53 -8.13
C THR A 181 23.08 -17.34 -8.63
N VAL A 182 21.90 -17.11 -8.07
CA VAL A 182 21.03 -15.98 -8.40
C VAL A 182 20.79 -15.15 -7.15
N THR A 183 21.07 -13.86 -7.21
CA THR A 183 20.78 -12.93 -6.11
C THR A 183 19.54 -12.11 -6.44
N ARG A 184 18.67 -11.92 -5.44
CA ARG A 184 17.41 -11.17 -5.58
C ARG A 184 17.49 -9.85 -4.84
N SER A 185 17.00 -8.81 -5.46
CA SER A 185 16.68 -7.53 -4.84
C SER A 185 15.29 -7.13 -5.29
N ASP A 186 14.50 -6.54 -4.40
CA ASP A 186 13.14 -6.14 -4.72
C ASP A 186 13.02 -4.63 -4.92
N GLN A 187 12.18 -4.24 -5.87
CA GLN A 187 11.86 -2.86 -6.17
C GLN A 187 10.34 -2.68 -6.21
N GLN A 188 9.82 -1.80 -5.37
CA GLN A 188 8.41 -1.42 -5.40
C GLN A 188 8.09 -0.69 -6.71
N THR A 189 7.12 -1.19 -7.46
CA THR A 189 6.64 -0.56 -8.69
C THR A 189 5.21 -1.00 -8.99
N GLY A 190 4.41 -0.10 -9.54
CA GLY A 190 3.09 -0.43 -10.11
C GLY A 190 3.13 -0.70 -11.61
N ASP A 191 4.29 -0.53 -12.26
CA ASP A 191 4.43 -0.53 -13.71
C ASP A 191 4.42 -1.94 -14.32
N LYS A 192 4.72 -2.95 -13.50
CA LYS A 192 4.75 -4.36 -13.88
C LYS A 192 4.09 -5.20 -12.79
N PRO A 193 3.49 -6.36 -13.13
CA PRO A 193 2.95 -7.28 -12.14
C PRO A 193 4.01 -7.65 -11.09
N PRO A 194 3.61 -7.84 -9.81
CA PRO A 194 4.52 -8.34 -8.79
C PRO A 194 5.21 -9.64 -9.23
N GLU A 195 6.42 -9.87 -8.72
CA GLU A 195 7.32 -10.98 -9.07
C GLU A 195 7.93 -10.92 -10.48
N THR A 196 7.75 -9.82 -11.24
CA THR A 196 8.36 -9.64 -12.56
C THR A 196 9.82 -9.16 -12.45
N VAL A 197 10.75 -9.77 -13.17
CA VAL A 197 12.14 -9.28 -13.26
C VAL A 197 12.20 -7.99 -14.06
N LEU A 198 12.65 -6.91 -13.41
CA LEU A 198 12.80 -5.58 -13.97
C LEU A 198 14.19 -5.37 -14.57
N VAL A 199 15.23 -5.83 -13.86
CA VAL A 199 16.63 -5.64 -14.23
C VAL A 199 17.40 -6.94 -13.98
N GLN A 200 18.35 -7.25 -14.85
CA GLN A 200 19.29 -8.36 -14.67
C GLN A 200 20.74 -7.89 -14.86
N ALA A 201 21.65 -8.44 -14.06
CA ALA A 201 23.09 -8.27 -14.21
C ALA A 201 23.78 -9.64 -14.04
N PRO A 202 24.67 -10.08 -14.96
CA PRO A 202 25.01 -9.43 -16.23
C PRO A 202 23.83 -9.30 -17.19
N VAL A 203 23.88 -8.29 -18.06
CA VAL A 203 22.83 -8.03 -19.04
C VAL A 203 22.69 -9.19 -20.02
N ALA A 204 21.51 -9.35 -20.62
CA ALA A 204 21.22 -10.43 -21.54
C ALA A 204 22.26 -10.50 -22.68
N GLY A 205 22.75 -11.70 -22.98
CA GLY A 205 23.75 -11.94 -24.02
C GLY A 205 25.19 -11.64 -23.61
N ALA A 206 25.43 -11.02 -22.45
CA ALA A 206 26.78 -10.83 -21.92
C ALA A 206 27.42 -12.20 -21.62
N LYS A 207 28.73 -12.30 -21.78
CA LYS A 207 29.47 -13.50 -21.36
C LYS A 207 29.70 -13.45 -19.86
N ALA A 208 29.37 -14.53 -19.15
CA ALA A 208 29.63 -14.67 -17.73
C ALA A 208 29.99 -16.11 -17.38
N LYS A 209 30.76 -16.30 -16.31
CA LYS A 209 31.11 -17.63 -15.79
C LYS A 209 29.88 -18.21 -15.09
N LYS A 210 29.70 -19.54 -15.20
CA LYS A 210 28.56 -20.25 -14.58
C LYS A 210 28.58 -20.22 -13.05
N THR A 211 29.75 -19.99 -12.47
CA THR A 211 29.98 -19.86 -11.02
C THR A 211 29.71 -18.44 -10.49
N GLU A 212 29.47 -17.48 -11.38
CA GLU A 212 29.28 -16.07 -11.02
C GLU A 212 27.80 -15.77 -10.74
N PRO A 213 27.49 -14.96 -9.71
CA PRO A 213 26.11 -14.64 -9.38
C PRO A 213 25.43 -13.80 -10.47
N VAL A 214 24.20 -14.16 -10.82
CA VAL A 214 23.30 -13.34 -11.64
C VAL A 214 22.35 -12.60 -10.71
N ALA A 215 22.47 -11.27 -10.66
CA ALA A 215 21.63 -10.41 -9.85
C ALA A 215 20.35 -10.04 -10.61
N LEU A 216 19.20 -10.21 -9.95
CA LEU A 216 17.88 -9.87 -10.48
C LEU A 216 17.19 -8.86 -9.57
N THR A 217 16.70 -7.78 -10.15
CA THR A 217 15.77 -6.85 -9.50
C THR A 217 14.34 -7.24 -9.85
N VAL A 218 13.50 -7.48 -8.85
CA VAL A 218 12.15 -8.03 -9.01
C VAL A 218 11.12 -6.99 -8.58
N ALA A 219 10.03 -6.88 -9.34
CA ALA A 219 8.90 -6.01 -9.02
C ALA A 219 8.19 -6.51 -7.77
N MET A 220 8.10 -5.65 -6.76
CA MET A 220 7.21 -5.83 -5.62
C MET A 220 6.01 -4.91 -5.77
N ALA A 221 4.83 -5.39 -5.35
CA ALA A 221 3.63 -4.57 -5.27
C ALA A 221 3.90 -3.35 -4.38
N VAL A 222 3.49 -2.17 -4.85
CA VAL A 222 3.37 -1.01 -3.97
C VAL A 222 2.27 -1.35 -2.96
N PRO A 223 2.53 -1.30 -1.64
CA PRO A 223 1.48 -1.53 -0.65
C PRO A 223 0.37 -0.53 -0.92
N VAL A 224 -0.83 -1.04 -1.19
CA VAL A 224 -2.03 -0.21 -1.24
C VAL A 224 -2.20 0.33 0.18
N VAL A 225 -1.88 1.60 0.37
CA VAL A 225 -2.14 2.30 1.62
C VAL A 225 -3.65 2.49 1.67
N THR A 226 -4.35 1.50 2.21
CA THR A 226 -5.71 1.70 2.71
C THR A 226 -5.65 2.80 3.78
N PRO A 227 -6.45 3.87 3.68
CA PRO A 227 -6.52 4.89 4.72
C PRO A 227 -6.80 4.25 6.08
N ASP A 228 -6.13 4.78 7.11
CA ASP A 228 -6.18 4.35 8.51
C ASP A 228 -7.59 3.91 8.95
N GLU A 229 -7.76 2.60 9.15
CA GLU A 229 -8.80 2.05 10.01
C GLU A 229 -8.42 2.41 11.47
N PRO A 230 -9.35 2.94 12.29
CA PRO A 230 -9.06 3.30 13.67
C PRO A 230 -8.47 2.12 14.45
N PRO A 231 -7.68 2.35 15.51
CA PRO A 231 -7.08 1.28 16.29
C PRO A 231 -8.19 0.33 16.75
N ALA A 232 -7.99 -0.95 16.44
CA ALA A 232 -8.93 -2.02 16.69
C ALA A 232 -9.20 -2.20 18.19
N GLU A 233 -10.07 -1.38 18.77
CA GLU A 233 -10.72 -1.66 20.06
C GLU A 233 -12.25 -1.60 20.00
N ALA A 234 -12.86 -1.59 18.81
CA ALA A 234 -14.34 -1.64 18.67
C ALA A 234 -14.88 -2.56 17.55
N GLY A 235 -14.06 -3.47 17.00
CA GLY A 235 -14.38 -4.22 15.77
C GLY A 235 -14.52 -5.72 15.92
N CYS A 236 -14.90 -6.24 17.09
CA CYS A 236 -14.97 -7.68 17.28
C CYS A 236 -16.40 -8.19 17.30
N ASP A 237 -16.80 -8.86 16.23
CA ASP A 237 -18.07 -9.57 16.16
C ASP A 237 -18.04 -10.73 17.18
N PRO A 238 -18.94 -10.78 18.19
CA PRO A 238 -18.96 -11.87 19.15
C PRO A 238 -19.30 -13.23 18.53
N ALA A 239 -19.86 -13.28 17.32
CA ALA A 239 -20.15 -14.51 16.60
C ALA A 239 -18.94 -15.05 15.81
N VAL A 240 -18.03 -14.19 15.37
CA VAL A 240 -16.94 -14.57 14.44
C VAL A 240 -15.53 -14.26 14.98
N GLY A 241 -15.40 -13.37 15.96
CA GLY A 241 -14.15 -12.91 16.58
C GLY A 241 -13.28 -12.02 15.69
N THR A 242 -11.99 -11.92 15.98
CA THR A 242 -11.04 -11.12 15.19
C THR A 242 -9.63 -11.72 15.19
N CYS A 243 -8.77 -11.26 14.27
CA CYS A 243 -7.35 -11.60 14.27
C CYS A 243 -6.60 -10.76 15.32
N ILE A 244 -5.56 -11.35 15.93
CA ILE A 244 -4.67 -10.61 16.83
C ILE A 244 -3.85 -9.57 16.06
N GLU A 245 -3.26 -8.62 16.79
CA GLU A 245 -2.42 -7.57 16.20
C GLU A 245 -1.33 -8.17 15.29
N GLY A 246 -1.15 -7.56 14.11
CA GLY A 246 -0.22 -8.03 13.08
C GLY A 246 -0.78 -9.09 12.13
N PHE A 247 -2.00 -9.58 12.35
CA PHE A 247 -2.67 -10.54 11.48
C PHE A 247 -4.00 -9.98 10.96
N VAL A 248 -4.35 -10.42 9.75
CA VAL A 248 -5.56 -10.02 9.04
C VAL A 248 -6.25 -11.24 8.46
N TRP A 249 -7.53 -11.10 8.15
CA TRP A 249 -8.31 -12.15 7.51
C TRP A 249 -7.79 -12.33 6.09
N ARG A 250 -7.50 -13.57 5.69
CA ARG A 250 -6.98 -13.85 4.35
C ARG A 250 -7.97 -13.43 3.27
N GLN A 251 -9.28 -13.62 3.49
CA GLN A 251 -10.35 -13.21 2.58
C GLN A 251 -10.12 -13.68 1.14
N ALA A 252 -9.56 -14.88 0.96
CA ALA A 252 -9.33 -15.45 -0.36
C ALA A 252 -10.63 -15.84 -1.07
N ALA A 253 -11.74 -15.95 -0.35
CA ALA A 253 -13.09 -16.00 -0.89
C ALA A 253 -14.09 -15.47 0.15
N GLY A 254 -15.37 -15.37 -0.23
CA GLY A 254 -16.44 -15.08 0.71
C GLY A 254 -16.45 -16.10 1.86
N GLY A 255 -16.31 -15.61 3.09
CA GLY A 255 -16.28 -16.46 4.30
C GLY A 255 -14.91 -17.08 4.63
N ASP A 256 -13.83 -16.70 3.95
CA ASP A 256 -12.47 -17.12 4.34
C ASP A 256 -11.92 -16.24 5.47
N VAL A 257 -11.95 -16.80 6.68
CA VAL A 257 -11.68 -16.10 7.95
C VAL A 257 -10.35 -16.50 8.60
N VAL A 258 -9.46 -17.16 7.85
CA VAL A 258 -8.16 -17.59 8.37
C VAL A 258 -7.26 -16.37 8.62
N CYS A 259 -6.70 -16.27 9.83
CA CYS A 259 -5.77 -15.19 10.20
C CYS A 259 -4.36 -15.43 9.65
N VAL A 260 -3.95 -14.56 8.72
CA VAL A 260 -2.66 -14.59 8.01
C VAL A 260 -1.97 -13.24 8.08
N THR A 261 -0.73 -13.13 7.59
CA THR A 261 -0.04 -11.83 7.51
C THR A 261 -0.63 -10.96 6.39
N PRO A 262 -0.46 -9.63 6.42
CA PRO A 262 -0.89 -8.75 5.34
C PRO A 262 -0.32 -9.14 3.96
N GLU A 263 0.91 -9.62 3.90
CA GLU A 263 1.57 -10.08 2.67
C GLU A 263 0.85 -11.31 2.09
N SER A 264 0.49 -12.27 2.94
CA SER A 264 -0.24 -13.47 2.54
C SER A 264 -1.64 -13.15 2.03
N ARG A 265 -2.35 -12.20 2.66
CA ARG A 265 -3.64 -11.69 2.17
C ARG A 265 -3.52 -11.12 0.75
N ASN A 266 -2.49 -10.32 0.49
CA ASN A 266 -2.26 -9.74 -0.83
C ASN A 266 -1.90 -10.81 -1.88
N LEU A 267 -1.11 -11.81 -1.49
CA LEU A 267 -0.77 -12.93 -2.36
C LEU A 267 -2.00 -13.77 -2.72
N ALA A 268 -2.88 -14.04 -1.76
CA ALA A 268 -4.13 -14.75 -2.00
C ALA A 268 -5.04 -14.03 -3.01
N ALA A 269 -5.10 -12.69 -2.95
CA ALA A 269 -5.83 -11.88 -3.92
C ALA A 269 -5.21 -11.97 -5.33
N LEU A 270 -3.87 -11.96 -5.43
CA LEU A 270 -3.18 -12.12 -6.72
C LEU A 270 -3.42 -13.50 -7.33
N GLU A 271 -3.38 -14.55 -6.51
CA GLU A 271 -3.67 -15.92 -6.94
C GLU A 271 -5.09 -16.05 -7.49
N ASN A 272 -6.07 -15.43 -6.83
CA ASN A 272 -7.45 -15.37 -7.32
C ASN A 272 -7.54 -14.67 -8.68
N ALA A 273 -6.85 -13.52 -8.83
CA ALA A 273 -6.80 -12.79 -10.10
C ALA A 273 -6.14 -13.61 -11.23
N GLN A 274 -5.22 -14.52 -10.89
CA GLN A 274 -4.52 -15.39 -11.84
C GLN A 274 -5.16 -16.78 -11.99
N ALA A 275 -6.27 -17.07 -11.27
CA ALA A 275 -6.83 -18.41 -11.18
C ALA A 275 -7.17 -18.99 -12.56
N GLY A 276 -7.74 -18.17 -13.45
CA GLY A 276 -8.09 -18.60 -14.82
C GLY A 276 -6.86 -18.94 -15.68
N ALA A 277 -5.75 -18.21 -15.53
CA ALA A 277 -4.54 -18.40 -16.34
C ALA A 277 -3.76 -19.68 -15.98
N ARG A 278 -4.02 -20.26 -14.81
CA ARG A 278 -3.34 -21.47 -14.29
C ARG A 278 -4.20 -22.72 -14.34
N ARG A 279 -5.46 -22.60 -14.78
CA ARG A 279 -6.37 -23.71 -15.04
C ARG A 279 -6.24 -24.18 -16.49
N ASN A 280 -6.43 -25.47 -16.72
CA ASN A 280 -6.51 -26.01 -18.07
C ASN A 280 -7.80 -25.52 -18.72
N PRO A 281 -7.75 -24.79 -19.85
CA PRO A 281 -8.94 -24.24 -20.49
C PRO A 281 -9.94 -25.31 -20.96
N ASN A 282 -9.48 -26.55 -21.15
CA ASN A 282 -10.32 -27.69 -21.55
C ASN A 282 -10.74 -28.56 -20.35
N GLY A 283 -10.44 -28.15 -19.12
CA GLY A 283 -10.54 -28.99 -17.93
C GLY A 283 -9.58 -30.17 -17.97
N GLY A 284 -9.84 -31.21 -17.18
CA GLY A 284 -9.02 -32.40 -17.14
C GLY A 284 -9.51 -33.46 -16.15
N PRO A 285 -8.64 -34.38 -15.71
CA PRO A 285 -9.00 -35.51 -14.85
C PRO A 285 -9.70 -35.14 -13.54
N TYR A 286 -9.58 -33.89 -13.09
CA TYR A 286 -10.17 -33.37 -11.85
C TYR A 286 -11.31 -32.36 -12.12
N GLY A 287 -11.90 -32.42 -13.32
CA GLY A 287 -12.99 -31.55 -13.72
C GLY A 287 -12.55 -30.21 -14.32
N PRO A 288 -13.44 -29.21 -14.38
CA PRO A 288 -13.19 -27.93 -15.06
C PRO A 288 -12.09 -27.09 -14.41
N ASP A 289 -11.86 -27.27 -13.10
CA ASP A 289 -10.82 -26.54 -12.38
C ASP A 289 -9.45 -27.22 -12.40
N THR A 290 -9.26 -28.25 -13.24
CA THR A 290 -7.99 -28.96 -13.34
C THR A 290 -6.84 -27.97 -13.61
N CYS A 291 -5.85 -27.94 -12.72
CA CYS A 291 -4.69 -27.07 -12.88
C CYS A 291 -3.79 -27.52 -14.04
N LEU A 292 -3.09 -26.56 -14.64
CA LEU A 292 -1.99 -26.84 -15.55
C LEU A 292 -0.86 -27.58 -14.82
N GLN A 293 -0.05 -28.33 -15.57
CA GLN A 293 1.11 -29.05 -15.03
C GLN A 293 2.05 -28.08 -14.27
N GLY A 294 2.48 -28.47 -13.07
CA GLY A 294 3.29 -27.64 -12.17
C GLY A 294 2.48 -26.80 -11.18
N PHE A 295 1.16 -26.75 -11.31
CA PHE A 295 0.25 -26.11 -10.37
C PHE A 295 -0.67 -27.14 -9.71
N VAL A 296 -1.08 -26.83 -8.49
CA VAL A 296 -2.01 -27.63 -7.68
C VAL A 296 -3.08 -26.71 -7.11
N TRP A 297 -4.24 -27.27 -6.72
CA TRP A 297 -5.22 -26.49 -5.97
C TRP A 297 -4.62 -25.99 -4.67
N ARG A 298 -4.86 -24.71 -4.39
CA ARG A 298 -4.41 -24.04 -3.18
C ARG A 298 -4.96 -24.71 -1.93
N ASP A 299 -6.21 -25.20 -2.00
CA ASP A 299 -6.82 -25.99 -0.94
C ASP A 299 -6.83 -25.22 0.41
N GLY A 300 -7.00 -23.90 0.33
CA GLY A 300 -6.98 -23.01 1.49
C GLY A 300 -8.24 -23.10 2.35
N PHE A 301 -9.33 -23.61 1.78
CA PHE A 301 -10.60 -23.90 2.45
C PHE A 301 -11.40 -24.87 1.56
N ALA A 302 -12.54 -25.33 2.04
CA ALA A 302 -13.39 -26.26 1.30
C ALA A 302 -13.74 -25.70 -0.09
N ASN A 303 -13.45 -26.48 -1.14
CA ASN A 303 -13.65 -26.13 -2.57
C ASN A 303 -12.76 -25.00 -3.11
N ASP A 304 -11.65 -24.67 -2.44
CA ASP A 304 -10.67 -23.70 -2.96
C ASP A 304 -9.80 -24.31 -4.07
N HIS A 305 -10.32 -24.23 -5.31
CA HIS A 305 -9.64 -24.74 -6.50
C HIS A 305 -8.79 -23.69 -7.23
N VAL A 306 -8.32 -22.65 -6.54
CA VAL A 306 -7.39 -21.68 -7.13
C VAL A 306 -6.05 -22.37 -7.39
N CYS A 307 -5.54 -22.31 -8.62
CA CYS A 307 -4.31 -23.00 -9.00
C CYS A 307 -3.07 -22.19 -8.57
N VAL A 308 -2.23 -22.79 -7.72
CA VAL A 308 -1.01 -22.19 -7.15
C VAL A 308 0.17 -23.16 -7.26
N THR A 309 1.38 -22.71 -6.93
CA THR A 309 2.56 -23.59 -6.89
C THR A 309 2.47 -24.56 -5.71
N VAL A 310 3.20 -25.68 -5.78
CA VAL A 310 3.25 -26.67 -4.70
C VAL A 310 3.78 -26.07 -3.40
N GLU A 311 4.83 -25.24 -3.47
CA GLU A 311 5.37 -24.51 -2.32
C GLU A 311 4.32 -23.63 -1.67
N ARG A 312 3.55 -22.90 -2.48
CA ARG A 312 2.51 -22.03 -1.96
C ARG A 312 1.39 -22.80 -1.28
N ARG A 313 0.98 -23.97 -1.82
CA ARG A 313 0.02 -24.87 -1.16
C ARG A 313 0.50 -25.28 0.24
N SER A 314 1.80 -25.56 0.41
CA SER A 314 2.35 -25.88 1.73
C SER A 314 2.24 -24.70 2.70
N ILE A 315 2.58 -23.48 2.27
CA ILE A 315 2.47 -22.29 3.14
C ILE A 315 1.01 -22.02 3.51
N VAL A 316 0.06 -22.21 2.59
CA VAL A 316 -1.38 -22.07 2.88
C VAL A 316 -1.85 -23.09 3.93
N ALA A 317 -1.34 -24.33 3.88
CA ALA A 317 -1.64 -25.33 4.90
C ALA A 317 -1.08 -24.93 6.28
N GLU A 318 0.13 -24.37 6.32
CA GLU A 318 0.73 -23.83 7.56
C GLU A 318 -0.06 -22.65 8.12
N GLU A 319 -0.52 -21.74 7.26
CA GLU A 319 -1.39 -20.62 7.62
C GLU A 319 -2.72 -21.08 8.21
N ASN A 320 -3.35 -22.08 7.60
CA ASN A 320 -4.58 -22.69 8.11
C ASN A 320 -4.35 -23.36 9.48
N ALA A 321 -3.22 -24.05 9.67
CA ALA A 321 -2.87 -24.67 10.94
C ALA A 321 -2.58 -23.64 12.05
N ALA A 322 -1.98 -22.50 11.69
CA ALA A 322 -1.67 -21.41 12.61
C ALA A 322 -2.86 -20.45 12.85
N GLY A 323 -3.87 -20.44 11.98
CA GLY A 323 -5.03 -19.55 12.06
C GLY A 323 -5.66 -19.48 13.47
N PRO A 324 -5.94 -20.61 14.15
CA PRO A 324 -6.53 -20.62 15.48
C PRO A 324 -5.68 -19.93 16.57
N SER A 325 -4.34 -19.92 16.45
CA SER A 325 -3.47 -19.25 17.43
C SER A 325 -3.33 -17.75 17.17
N ARG A 326 -3.75 -17.29 15.99
CA ARG A 326 -3.75 -15.89 15.55
C ARG A 326 -5.13 -15.24 15.69
N TYR A 327 -6.05 -15.94 16.33
CA TYR A 327 -7.44 -15.57 16.50
C TYR A 327 -7.75 -15.21 17.96
N LYS A 328 -8.61 -14.21 18.16
CA LYS A 328 -9.16 -13.80 19.46
C LYS A 328 -10.68 -13.82 19.41
N ALA A 329 -11.27 -14.69 20.22
CA ALA A 329 -12.71 -14.67 20.49
C ALA A 329 -13.09 -13.44 21.31
N CYS A 330 -14.25 -12.86 21.01
CA CYS A 330 -14.74 -11.70 21.73
C CYS A 330 -15.92 -12.06 22.61
N ARG A 331 -15.88 -11.56 23.85
CA ARG A 331 -16.91 -11.87 24.83
C ARG A 331 -18.18 -11.10 24.47
N PRO A 332 -19.34 -11.78 24.37
CA PRO A 332 -20.60 -11.06 24.29
C PRO A 332 -20.78 -10.25 25.58
N LYS A 333 -21.26 -9.01 25.46
CA LYS A 333 -21.61 -8.17 26.61
C LYS A 333 -22.85 -8.78 27.28
N ILE A 334 -22.65 -9.67 28.25
CA ILE A 334 -23.75 -10.20 29.05
C ILE A 334 -24.15 -9.10 30.05
N THR A 335 -25.21 -8.36 29.76
CA THR A 335 -25.84 -7.47 30.73
C THR A 335 -26.61 -8.33 31.73
N LEU A 336 -26.00 -8.65 32.87
CA LEU A 336 -26.72 -9.31 33.96
C LEU A 336 -27.75 -8.32 34.55
N PRO A 337 -29.02 -8.70 34.70
CA PRO A 337 -30.01 -7.83 35.35
C PRO A 337 -29.56 -7.54 36.79
N SER A 338 -29.70 -6.29 37.22
CA SER A 338 -29.37 -5.85 38.58
C SER A 338 -30.14 -6.69 39.60
N ARG A 339 -29.40 -7.31 40.52
CA ARG A 339 -29.95 -8.18 41.58
C ARG A 339 -31.03 -7.39 42.35
N PRO A 340 -32.27 -7.90 42.47
CA PRO A 340 -33.29 -7.19 43.24
C PRO A 340 -32.81 -7.01 44.68
N THR A 341 -32.95 -5.79 45.21
CA THR A 341 -32.65 -5.46 46.61
C THR A 341 -33.44 -6.40 47.52
N ARG A 342 -32.73 -7.22 48.30
CA ARG A 342 -33.35 -8.12 49.29
C ARG A 342 -34.19 -7.26 50.26
N PRO A 343 -35.48 -7.55 50.46
CA PRO A 343 -36.29 -6.81 51.42
C PRO A 343 -35.71 -6.99 52.83
N ARG A 344 -35.54 -5.88 53.55
CA ARG A 344 -35.13 -5.86 54.95
C ARG A 344 -36.30 -6.40 55.78
N ILE A 345 -36.16 -7.62 56.30
CA ILE A 345 -37.12 -8.17 57.26
C ILE A 345 -36.87 -7.49 58.60
N THR A 346 -37.78 -6.63 59.01
CA THR A 346 -37.80 -6.05 60.37
C THR A 346 -38.64 -6.98 61.25
N LEU A 347 -38.00 -7.67 62.19
CA LEU A 347 -38.71 -8.47 63.18
C LEU A 347 -39.26 -7.54 64.28
N PRO A 348 -40.52 -7.70 64.72
CA PRO A 348 -41.07 -6.93 65.84
C PRO A 348 -40.45 -7.40 67.16
N SER A 349 -40.00 -6.45 67.99
CA SER A 349 -39.58 -6.71 69.38
C SER A 349 -40.77 -7.21 70.20
N ARG A 350 -40.53 -8.25 71.02
CA ARG A 350 -41.50 -8.80 71.98
C ARG A 350 -41.66 -7.90 73.19
#